data_AF-A0A1E2S367-F1
#
_entry.id   AF-A0A1E2S367-F1
#
_cell.length_a   1.000
_cell.length_b   1.000
_cell.length_c   1.000
_cell.angle_alpha   90.00
_cell.angle_beta   90.00
_cell.angle_gamma   90.00
#
_symmetry.space_group_name_H-M   'P 1'
#
loop_
_entity.id
_entity.type
_entity.pdbx_description
1 polymer ?
#
loop_
_entity_poly.entity_id
_entity_poly.type
_entity_poly.pdbx_seq_one_letter_code
_entity_poly.pdbx_strand_id
1 'polypeptide(L)'
;MFSANPLKSCLFAGALVAGFAAPASAAELLVTTGADSGPGSLRAALAEAAKGEGEAQIFVTTGDDIEIESTLVYEGTAPLGLYGSGQVIKTDKNVNLLSVTNAPTSPSTR
;
A
#
# COMPACT_ATOMS: atom_id res chain seq x y z
N MET A 1 0.83 60.39 43.52
CA MET A 1 2.02 59.84 42.86
C MET A 1 1.55 58.63 42.06
N PHE A 2 1.39 58.80 40.75
CA PHE A 2 0.82 57.80 39.82
C PHE A 2 1.82 56.66 39.61
N SER A 3 1.38 55.41 39.78
CA SER A 3 2.17 54.21 39.46
C SER A 3 1.81 53.76 38.05
N ALA A 4 2.80 53.72 37.16
CA ALA A 4 2.69 53.18 35.82
C ALA A 4 3.82 52.16 35.64
N ASN A 5 3.48 50.92 35.32
CA ASN A 5 4.45 49.97 34.76
C ASN A 5 3.76 49.16 33.66
N PRO A 6 4.27 49.20 32.41
CA PRO A 6 3.60 48.60 31.27
C PRO A 6 3.85 47.09 31.20
N LEU A 7 2.74 46.37 31.03
CA LEU A 7 2.62 44.96 30.70
C LEU A 7 3.39 44.67 29.39
N LYS A 8 4.56 44.02 29.49
CA LYS A 8 5.34 43.59 28.33
C LYS A 8 4.64 42.40 27.69
N SER A 9 3.95 42.67 26.60
CA SER A 9 3.17 41.70 25.84
C SER A 9 4.04 40.90 24.86
N CYS A 10 3.59 39.67 24.69
CA CYS A 10 4.08 38.55 23.90
C CYS A 10 4.54 38.86 22.48
N LEU A 11 5.61 38.19 22.04
CA LEU A 11 5.65 37.64 20.68
C LEU A 11 6.40 36.31 20.71
N PHE A 12 5.62 35.21 20.70
CA PHE A 12 6.15 33.87 20.44
C PHE A 12 6.50 33.78 18.95
N ALA A 13 7.78 33.54 18.65
CA ALA A 13 8.24 33.21 17.31
C ALA A 13 7.83 31.75 16.98
N GLY A 14 6.71 31.58 16.30
CA GLY A 14 6.30 30.29 15.73
C GLY A 14 6.84 30.13 14.31
N ALA A 15 7.97 29.43 14.16
CA ALA A 15 8.49 29.06 12.85
C ALA A 15 7.55 28.04 12.18
N LEU A 16 6.89 28.45 11.09
CA LEU A 16 6.10 27.57 10.24
C LEU A 16 7.06 26.68 9.44
N VAL A 17 7.33 25.47 9.93
CA VAL A 17 8.03 24.44 9.15
C VAL A 17 7.08 23.98 8.05
N ALA A 18 7.32 24.44 6.83
CA ALA A 18 6.65 23.95 5.63
C ALA A 18 7.05 22.48 5.42
N GLY A 19 6.16 21.56 5.81
CA GLY A 19 6.28 20.15 5.52
C GLY A 19 6.20 19.94 4.01
N PHE A 20 7.32 19.59 3.39
CA PHE A 20 7.37 19.13 2.02
C PHE A 20 6.75 17.73 2.00
N ALA A 21 5.44 17.65 1.73
CA ALA A 21 4.81 16.38 1.44
C ALA A 21 5.33 15.91 0.08
N ALA A 22 6.31 15.00 0.10
CA ALA A 22 6.73 14.32 -1.12
C ALA A 22 5.50 13.56 -1.68
N PRO A 23 5.22 13.64 -2.98
CA PRO A 23 4.16 12.85 -3.57
C PRO A 23 4.53 11.38 -3.39
N ALA A 24 3.63 10.61 -2.76
CA ALA A 24 3.74 9.15 -2.73
C ALA A 24 3.66 8.65 -4.17
N SER A 25 4.80 8.32 -4.78
CA SER A 25 4.81 7.68 -6.08
C SER A 25 4.21 6.28 -5.95
N ALA A 26 3.12 6.02 -6.66
CA ALA A 26 2.59 4.67 -6.81
C ALA A 26 3.72 3.77 -7.33
N ALA A 27 4.18 2.84 -6.49
CA ALA A 27 5.25 1.93 -6.86
C ALA A 27 4.70 0.89 -7.85
N GLU A 28 5.32 0.81 -9.03
CA GLU A 28 5.04 -0.23 -10.00
C GLU A 28 5.60 -1.57 -9.50
N LEU A 29 4.74 -2.57 -9.35
CA LEU A 29 5.11 -3.88 -8.80
C LEU A 29 5.16 -4.91 -9.92
N LEU A 30 6.31 -5.57 -10.09
CA LEU A 30 6.52 -6.53 -11.18
C LEU A 30 6.47 -7.97 -10.67
N VAL A 31 5.73 -8.82 -11.40
CA VAL A 31 5.73 -10.27 -11.21
C VAL A 31 6.55 -10.91 -12.33
N THR A 32 7.73 -11.39 -11.96
CA THR A 32 8.75 -11.89 -12.88
C THR A 32 8.86 -13.41 -12.90
N THR A 33 8.08 -14.11 -12.06
CA THR A 33 8.10 -15.58 -11.97
C THR A 33 6.69 -16.15 -11.84
N GLY A 34 6.49 -17.37 -12.34
CA GLY A 34 5.25 -18.14 -12.16
C GLY A 34 5.14 -18.92 -10.85
N ALA A 35 6.15 -18.82 -9.97
CA ALA A 35 6.16 -19.52 -8.69
C ALA A 35 5.13 -18.93 -7.72
N ASP A 36 4.50 -19.78 -6.89
CA ASP A 36 3.52 -19.35 -5.88
C ASP A 36 4.09 -18.33 -4.88
N SER A 37 5.35 -18.48 -4.50
CA SER A 37 5.99 -17.76 -3.40
C SER A 37 7.45 -17.39 -3.71
N GLY A 38 7.96 -16.41 -2.97
CA GLY A 38 9.34 -15.92 -3.10
C GLY A 38 9.47 -14.62 -3.91
N PRO A 39 10.69 -14.06 -4.03
CA PRO A 39 10.92 -12.81 -4.74
C PRO A 39 10.43 -12.86 -6.18
N GLY A 40 9.67 -11.84 -6.60
CA GLY A 40 9.12 -11.76 -7.97
C GLY A 40 7.89 -12.63 -8.23
N SER A 41 7.37 -13.35 -7.23
CA SER A 41 6.06 -14.03 -7.30
C SER A 41 4.89 -13.03 -7.19
N LEU A 42 3.71 -13.44 -7.66
CA LEU A 42 2.49 -12.66 -7.49
C LEU A 42 2.13 -12.46 -6.01
N ARG A 43 2.39 -13.47 -5.16
CA ARG A 43 2.15 -13.36 -3.72
C ARG A 43 3.03 -12.29 -3.07
N ALA A 44 4.32 -12.22 -3.45
CA ALA A 44 5.20 -11.16 -2.97
C ALA A 44 4.73 -9.78 -3.44
N ALA A 45 4.33 -9.64 -4.71
CA ALA A 45 3.83 -8.38 -5.23
C ALA A 45 2.56 -7.89 -4.50
N LEU A 46 1.62 -8.79 -4.18
CA LEU A 46 0.43 -8.45 -3.40
C LEU A 46 0.76 -8.02 -1.97
N ALA A 47 1.72 -8.67 -1.33
CA ALA A 47 2.18 -8.31 0.00
C ALA A 47 2.85 -6.93 0.03
N GLU A 48 3.63 -6.58 -0.99
CA GLU A 48 4.20 -5.24 -1.12
C GLU A 48 3.13 -4.19 -1.46
N ALA A 49 2.19 -4.51 -2.36
CA ALA A 49 1.05 -3.65 -2.69
C ALA A 49 0.22 -3.30 -1.45
N ALA A 50 0.06 -4.24 -0.52
CA ALA A 50 -0.73 -4.05 0.70
C ALA A 50 -0.10 -3.07 1.71
N LYS A 51 1.21 -2.80 1.60
CA LYS A 51 1.92 -1.85 2.47
C LYS A 51 1.70 -0.39 2.06
N GLY A 52 1.25 -0.15 0.83
CA GLY A 52 1.04 1.19 0.28
C GLY A 52 -0.31 1.79 0.68
N GLU A 53 -0.34 3.10 0.86
CA GLU A 53 -1.59 3.87 1.05
C GLU A 53 -2.18 4.39 -0.28
N GLY A 54 -1.38 4.37 -1.36
CA GLY A 54 -1.79 4.78 -2.70
C GLY A 54 -2.19 3.61 -3.58
N GLU A 55 -2.83 3.90 -4.71
CA GLU A 55 -3.15 2.90 -5.74
C GLU A 55 -1.91 2.06 -6.08
N ALA A 56 -2.05 0.74 -5.97
CA ALA A 56 -1.00 -0.20 -6.30
C ALA A 56 -1.29 -0.86 -7.65
N GLN A 57 -0.28 -0.89 -8.52
CA GLN A 57 -0.39 -1.53 -9.84
C GLN A 57 0.61 -2.67 -9.94
N ILE A 58 0.10 -3.88 -10.14
CA ILE A 58 0.89 -5.09 -10.32
C ILE A 58 0.86 -5.46 -11.81
N PHE A 59 2.05 -5.61 -12.39
CA PHE A 59 2.23 -6.03 -13.78
C PHE A 59 2.87 -7.41 -13.84
N VAL A 60 2.20 -8.35 -14.51
CA VAL A 60 2.73 -9.69 -14.77
C VAL A 60 3.56 -9.66 -16.05
N THR A 61 4.88 -9.84 -15.88
CA THR A 61 5.86 -9.77 -16.96
C THR A 61 6.51 -11.13 -17.26
N THR A 62 6.27 -12.13 -16.41
CA THR A 62 6.65 -13.52 -16.72
C THR A 62 5.87 -14.06 -17.93
N GLY A 63 6.51 -14.93 -18.70
CA GLY A 63 5.87 -15.72 -19.75
C GLY A 63 5.25 -17.02 -19.24
N ASP A 64 5.51 -17.39 -17.98
CA ASP A 64 5.02 -18.63 -17.38
C ASP A 64 3.59 -18.46 -16.82
N ASP A 65 2.87 -19.57 -16.73
CA ASP A 65 1.66 -19.65 -15.90
C ASP A 65 2.03 -19.45 -14.43
N ILE A 66 1.14 -18.79 -13.68
CA ILE A 66 1.27 -18.64 -12.23
C ILE A 66 0.49 -19.77 -11.57
N GLU A 67 1.20 -20.71 -10.96
CA GLU A 67 0.60 -21.79 -10.20
C GLU A 67 0.58 -21.43 -8.71
N ILE A 68 -0.60 -21.44 -8.10
CA ILE A 68 -0.78 -21.13 -6.68
C ILE A 68 -1.19 -22.37 -5.88
N GLU A 69 -0.62 -22.49 -4.69
CA GLU A 69 -0.91 -23.60 -3.77
C GLU A 69 -2.01 -23.23 -2.76
N SER A 70 -2.25 -21.94 -2.56
CA SER A 70 -3.26 -21.40 -1.65
C SER A 70 -3.76 -20.04 -2.12
N THR A 71 -4.89 -19.58 -1.58
CA THR A 71 -5.49 -18.29 -1.93
C THR A 71 -4.46 -17.15 -1.84
N LEU A 72 -4.40 -16.35 -2.90
CA LEU A 72 -3.68 -15.07 -2.88
C LEU A 72 -4.54 -14.07 -2.10
N VAL A 73 -3.99 -13.49 -1.04
CA VAL A 73 -4.71 -12.54 -0.19
C VAL A 73 -4.13 -11.15 -0.38
N TYR A 74 -4.99 -10.19 -0.71
CA TYR A 74 -4.68 -8.77 -0.66
C TYR A 74 -5.33 -8.16 0.57
N GLU A 75 -4.51 -7.77 1.54
CA GLU A 75 -4.96 -7.17 2.82
C GLU A 75 -4.87 -5.64 2.84
N GLY A 76 -4.48 -5.03 1.70
CA GLY A 76 -4.39 -3.58 1.58
C GLY A 76 -5.75 -2.91 1.48
N THR A 77 -5.81 -1.64 1.86
CA THR A 77 -7.02 -0.81 1.77
C THR A 77 -7.03 0.07 0.53
N ALA A 78 -5.90 0.19 -0.17
CA ALA A 78 -5.79 0.98 -1.37
C ALA A 78 -6.36 0.22 -2.59
N PRO A 79 -6.76 0.94 -3.67
CA PRO A 79 -7.13 0.29 -4.92
C PRO A 79 -5.98 -0.54 -5.49
N LEU A 80 -6.31 -1.72 -6.02
CA LEU A 80 -5.37 -2.65 -6.64
C LEU A 80 -5.69 -2.84 -8.12
N GLY A 81 -4.72 -2.54 -8.99
CA GLY A 81 -4.71 -2.93 -10.40
C GLY A 81 -3.83 -4.16 -10.61
N LEU A 82 -4.35 -5.18 -11.31
CA LEU A 82 -3.58 -6.35 -11.74
C LEU A 82 -3.64 -6.47 -13.26
N TYR A 83 -2.49 -6.30 -13.91
CA TYR A 83 -2.35 -6.26 -15.35
C TYR A 83 -1.52 -7.45 -15.83
N GLY A 84 -2.17 -8.36 -16.57
CA GLY A 84 -1.53 -9.49 -17.22
C GLY A 84 -1.32 -9.25 -18.72
N SER A 85 -0.39 -10.00 -19.31
CA SER A 85 -0.11 -10.04 -20.75
C SER A 85 -0.46 -11.39 -21.39
N GLY A 86 -1.47 -12.09 -20.84
CA GLY A 86 -1.94 -13.39 -21.34
C GLY A 86 -1.59 -14.60 -20.47
N GLN A 87 -1.05 -14.40 -19.27
CA GLN A 87 -0.71 -15.47 -18.33
C GLN A 87 -1.95 -16.08 -17.69
N VAL A 88 -1.91 -17.38 -17.41
CA VAL A 88 -2.95 -18.06 -16.63
C VAL A 88 -2.54 -18.10 -15.16
N ILE A 89 -3.47 -17.73 -14.27
CA ILE A 89 -3.35 -18.00 -12.83
C ILE A 89 -4.18 -19.25 -12.54
N LYS A 90 -3.56 -20.30 -12.02
CA LYS A 90 -4.19 -21.62 -11.84
C LYS A 90 -3.83 -22.25 -10.50
N THR A 91 -4.66 -23.20 -10.09
CA THR A 91 -4.43 -24.06 -8.95
C THR A 91 -5.13 -25.40 -9.19
N ASP A 92 -4.59 -26.48 -8.63
CA ASP A 92 -5.25 -27.79 -8.56
C ASP A 92 -6.10 -27.93 -7.28
N LYS A 93 -6.13 -26.91 -6.42
CA LYS A 93 -6.87 -26.89 -5.16
C LYS A 93 -8.24 -26.21 -5.32
N ASN A 94 -9.22 -26.64 -4.52
CA ASN A 94 -10.51 -25.97 -4.44
C ASN A 94 -10.45 -24.77 -3.49
N VAL A 95 -9.87 -23.67 -3.96
CA VAL A 95 -9.67 -22.42 -3.19
C VAL A 95 -10.04 -21.20 -4.04
N ASN A 96 -10.25 -20.05 -3.40
CA ASN A 96 -10.34 -18.79 -4.12
C ASN A 96 -8.99 -18.47 -4.76
N LEU A 97 -8.97 -18.06 -6.03
CA LEU A 97 -7.74 -17.62 -6.70
C LEU A 97 -7.19 -16.34 -6.05
N LEU A 98 -8.06 -15.36 -5.84
CA LEU A 98 -7.76 -14.08 -5.21
C LEU A 98 -8.85 -13.74 -4.20
N SER A 99 -8.44 -13.31 -3.01
CA SER A 99 -9.30 -12.75 -1.98
C SER A 99 -8.82 -11.34 -1.65
N VAL A 100 -9.66 -10.34 -1.91
CA VAL A 100 -9.44 -8.96 -1.52
C VAL A 100 -10.18 -8.71 -0.22
N THR A 101 -9.44 -8.49 0.87
CA THR A 101 -10.00 -8.26 2.20
C THR A 101 -9.58 -6.90 2.70
N ASN A 102 -10.55 -6.03 2.97
CA ASN A 102 -10.27 -4.82 3.72
C ASN A 102 -9.95 -5.26 5.16
N ALA A 103 -8.74 -4.99 5.64
CA ALA A 103 -8.49 -5.09 7.07
C ALA A 103 -9.57 -4.28 7.82
N PRO A 104 -10.16 -4.80 8.91
CA PRO A 104 -11.17 -4.06 9.66
C PRO A 104 -10.59 -2.71 10.04
N THR A 105 -11.25 -1.63 9.62
CA THR A 105 -10.89 -0.28 10.07
C THR A 105 -10.97 -0.29 11.58
N SER A 106 -9.84 -0.09 12.25
CA SER A 106 -9.80 -0.01 13.70
C SER A 106 -10.84 1.05 14.14
N PRO A 107 -11.79 0.73 15.03
CA PRO A 107 -12.80 1.67 15.43
C PRO A 107 -12.12 2.87 16.09
N SER A 108 -12.28 4.04 15.48
CA SER A 108 -11.81 5.31 16.04
C SER A 108 -12.43 5.48 17.42
N THR A 109 -11.63 5.26 18.47
CA THR A 109 -12.01 5.48 19.86
C THR A 109 -12.45 6.94 20.00
N ARG A 110 -13.73 7.11 20.28
CA ARG A 110 -14.40 8.41 20.41
C ARG A 110 -14.41 8.87 21.86
#